data_AF-A0A815AX96-F1
#
_entry.id   AF-A0A815AX96-F1
#
_cell.length_a   1.000
_cell.length_b   1.000
_cell.length_c   1.000
_cell.angle_alpha   90.00
_cell.angle_beta   90.00
_cell.angle_gamma   90.00
#
_symmetry.space_group_name_H-M   'P 1'
#
loop_
_entity.id
_entity.type
_entity.pdbx_description
1 polymer ?
#
loop_
_entity_poly.entity_id
_entity_poly.type
_entity_poly.pdbx_seq_one_letter_code
_entity_poly.pdbx_strand_id
1 'polypeptide(L)'
;MKFLRRDIEFLTKTDEVLVRKHRKEKFIKLLDQLHNTIRIDLSMYRNNFPSSNDERTQDLKSTVDLLTSITFFRMKVQELSGPPGVSGVAKYYIKNCIHDTYYFLFDNCDEVYRRDFENTTGVEKINTTTTDATNNDHPPQQTNPPSADTETVGPSLKSLLFWQKLMCLLNCVIIEDCKRYSLVLNQFPSELNVGQNSADTLWKLLSADLKEHLEEHARIPAEKREVKSTAYMTLHFKVKGFYDQSVKAVVPESKNQTSDYPTIRNYLEKTQELQSLKYALSLYTQTTDSLIKTFVKTGKEQDRPAQEESFGEVSIQVDLFTHPGFGEHKVTVKVVATNGLKWRTSGIFRPYVELTMCGPHLSDKRRRHSTKSKNNTWIP
;
A
#
# COMPACT_ATOMS: atom_id res chain seq x y z
N MET A 1 5.19 35.96 31.27
CA MET A 1 4.69 36.21 32.65
C MET A 1 4.95 37.64 33.18
N LYS A 2 6.14 38.25 33.01
CA LYS A 2 6.41 39.62 33.51
C LYS A 2 5.65 40.73 32.74
N PHE A 3 5.38 40.54 31.45
CA PHE A 3 4.59 41.48 30.62
C PHE A 3 3.12 41.55 31.05
N LEU A 4 2.44 40.40 31.17
CA LEU A 4 1.05 40.32 31.64
C LEU A 4 0.83 40.95 33.02
N ARG A 5 1.78 40.82 33.94
CA ARG A 5 1.68 41.40 35.29
C ARG A 5 1.74 42.94 35.26
N ARG A 6 2.55 43.51 34.36
CA ARG A 6 2.74 44.95 34.20
C ARG A 6 1.54 45.62 33.54
N ASP A 7 0.89 44.93 32.60
CA ASP A 7 -0.34 45.41 31.97
C ASP A 7 -1.56 45.33 32.91
N ILE A 8 -1.61 44.31 33.79
CA ILE A 8 -2.64 44.21 34.84
C ILE A 8 -2.48 45.34 35.88
N GLU A 9 -1.26 45.70 36.29
CA GLU A 9 -1.00 46.85 37.17
C GLU A 9 -1.25 48.21 36.49
N PHE A 10 -1.11 48.29 35.16
CA PHE A 10 -1.43 49.51 34.41
C PHE A 10 -2.94 49.73 34.28
N LEU A 11 -3.74 48.66 34.26
CA LEU A 11 -5.20 48.72 34.19
C LEU A 11 -5.84 49.21 35.51
N THR A 12 -5.16 49.13 36.65
CA THR A 12 -5.70 49.53 37.96
C THR A 12 -5.45 51.00 38.32
N LYS A 13 -4.54 51.70 37.63
CA LYS A 13 -3.99 53.00 38.10
C LYS A 13 -4.67 54.29 37.62
N THR A 14 -5.71 54.27 36.77
CA THR A 14 -6.38 55.54 36.38
C THR A 14 -7.91 55.44 36.49
N ASP A 15 -8.48 56.43 37.18
CA ASP A 15 -9.88 56.52 37.55
C ASP A 15 -10.64 57.34 36.52
N GLU A 16 -11.26 56.65 35.56
CA GLU A 16 -12.39 57.16 34.80
C GLU A 16 -13.12 55.92 34.29
N VAL A 17 -14.33 55.65 34.79
CA VAL A 17 -15.09 54.42 34.51
C VAL A 17 -15.26 54.16 33.01
N LEU A 18 -15.44 55.23 32.22
CA LEU A 18 -15.54 55.17 30.76
C LEU A 18 -14.20 54.79 30.10
N VAL A 19 -13.10 55.36 30.60
CA VAL A 19 -11.75 55.05 30.16
C VAL A 19 -11.34 53.64 30.58
N ARG A 20 -11.76 53.16 31.76
CA ARG A 20 -11.63 51.76 32.18
C ARG A 20 -12.44 50.83 31.28
N LYS A 21 -13.68 51.20 30.91
CA LYS A 21 -14.52 50.42 29.99
C LYS A 21 -13.94 50.36 28.58
N HIS A 22 -13.51 51.50 28.03
CA HIS A 22 -12.89 51.58 26.71
C HIS A 22 -11.54 50.85 26.67
N ARG A 23 -10.70 50.99 27.72
CA ARG A 23 -9.46 50.21 27.87
C ARG A 23 -9.73 48.71 28.00
N LYS A 24 -10.78 48.32 28.74
CA LYS A 24 -11.22 46.93 28.86
C LYS A 24 -11.65 46.36 27.51
N GLU A 25 -12.48 47.07 26.74
CA GLU A 25 -12.89 46.64 25.40
C GLU A 25 -11.71 46.53 24.42
N LYS A 26 -10.79 47.50 24.42
CA LYS A 26 -9.57 47.45 23.61
C LYS A 26 -8.67 46.27 24.01
N PHE A 27 -8.53 46.01 25.30
CA PHE A 27 -7.76 44.88 25.82
C PHE A 27 -8.39 43.53 25.45
N ILE A 28 -9.72 43.40 25.52
CA ILE A 28 -10.43 42.19 25.09
C ILE A 28 -10.21 41.95 23.59
N LYS A 29 -10.33 42.99 22.75
CA LYS A 29 -10.05 42.88 21.31
C LYS A 29 -8.62 42.43 21.03
N LEU A 30 -7.64 42.97 21.76
CA LEU A 30 -6.24 42.53 21.65
C LEU A 30 -6.06 41.07 22.08
N LEU A 31 -6.74 40.63 23.15
CA LEU A 31 -6.74 39.23 23.57
C LEU A 31 -7.42 38.30 22.55
N ASP A 32 -8.47 38.75 21.87
CA ASP A 32 -9.11 38.01 20.78
C ASP A 32 -8.18 37.89 19.57
N GLN A 33 -7.53 38.98 19.18
CA GLN A 33 -6.55 38.99 18.10
C GLN A 33 -5.37 38.07 18.42
N LEU A 34 -4.78 38.19 19.61
CA LEU A 34 -3.67 37.36 20.04
C LEU A 34 -4.05 35.88 20.08
N HIS A 35 -5.22 35.56 20.63
CA HIS A 35 -5.75 34.20 20.63
C HIS A 35 -5.96 33.67 19.20
N ASN A 36 -6.45 34.49 18.27
CA ASN A 36 -6.61 34.10 16.87
C ASN A 36 -5.26 33.86 16.18
N THR A 37 -4.26 34.71 16.41
CA THR A 37 -2.89 34.52 15.89
C THR A 37 -2.29 33.21 16.38
N ILE A 38 -2.36 32.94 17.69
CA ILE A 38 -1.84 31.69 18.26
C ILE A 38 -2.53 30.46 17.65
N ARG A 39 -3.84 30.54 17.41
CA ARG A 39 -4.60 29.46 16.78
C ARG A 39 -4.13 29.17 15.35
N ILE A 40 -3.88 30.21 14.57
CA ILE A 40 -3.31 30.09 13.21
C ILE A 40 -1.91 29.47 13.28
N ASP A 41 -1.05 29.94 14.18
CA ASP A 41 0.30 29.42 14.31
C ASP A 41 0.33 27.93 14.69
N LEU A 42 -0.58 27.51 15.58
CA LEU A 42 -0.74 26.11 15.98
C LEU A 42 -1.32 25.23 14.88
N SER A 43 -2.17 25.78 14.00
CA SER A 43 -2.71 25.03 12.86
C SER A 43 -1.65 24.64 11.83
N MET A 44 -0.46 25.25 11.89
CA MET A 44 0.71 24.90 11.08
C MET A 44 1.95 24.66 11.94
N TYR A 45 1.80 24.04 13.12
CA TYR A 45 2.87 23.95 14.11
C TYR A 45 4.14 23.24 13.57
N ARG A 46 4.01 22.26 12.66
CA ARG A 46 5.16 21.57 12.06
C ARG A 46 6.01 22.48 11.19
N ASN A 47 5.37 23.42 10.49
CA ASN A 47 6.03 24.38 9.60
C ASN A 47 6.58 25.55 10.39
N ASN A 48 5.79 26.09 11.32
CA ASN A 48 6.16 27.27 12.10
C ASN A 48 7.19 26.96 13.20
N PHE A 49 7.16 25.72 13.73
CA PHE A 49 8.04 25.26 14.79
C PHE A 49 8.69 23.91 14.41
N PRO A 50 9.65 23.93 13.47
CA PRO A 50 10.29 22.72 12.98
C PRO A 50 10.99 22.00 14.12
N SER A 51 10.80 20.69 14.22
CA SER A 51 11.35 19.94 15.34
C SER A 51 12.87 19.97 15.35
N SER A 52 13.54 20.16 14.20
CA SER A 52 15.00 20.27 14.10
C SER A 52 15.60 21.45 14.87
N ASN A 53 14.80 22.44 15.27
CA ASN A 53 15.26 23.60 16.02
C ASN A 53 14.67 23.61 17.43
N ASP A 54 15.51 23.32 18.43
CA ASP A 54 15.06 23.22 19.81
C ASP A 54 14.53 24.56 20.38
N GLU A 55 15.07 25.71 19.96
CA GLU A 55 14.53 27.02 20.36
C GLU A 55 13.10 27.21 19.84
N ARG A 56 12.84 26.81 18.59
CA ARG A 56 11.49 26.86 18.02
C ARG A 56 10.54 25.88 18.71
N THR A 57 11.00 24.72 19.13
CA THR A 57 10.16 23.82 19.93
C THR A 57 9.84 24.41 21.31
N GLN A 58 10.75 25.21 21.90
CA GLN A 58 10.48 25.93 23.14
C GLN A 58 9.52 27.12 22.93
N ASP A 59 9.60 27.80 21.79
CA ASP A 59 8.62 28.81 21.37
C ASP A 59 7.22 28.19 21.24
N LEU A 60 7.11 26.98 20.66
CA LEU A 60 5.85 26.24 20.57
C LEU A 60 5.28 25.95 21.96
N LYS A 61 6.12 25.49 22.90
CA LYS A 61 5.69 25.29 24.30
C LYS A 61 5.12 26.57 24.91
N SER A 62 5.86 27.66 24.77
CA SER A 62 5.49 28.98 25.31
C SER A 62 4.20 29.50 24.68
N THR A 63 3.98 29.22 23.39
CA THR A 63 2.78 29.58 22.63
C THR A 63 1.54 28.87 23.19
N VAL A 64 1.64 27.58 23.52
CA VAL A 64 0.55 26.82 24.15
C VAL A 64 0.31 27.21 25.61
N ASP A 65 1.37 27.53 26.35
CA ASP A 65 1.25 28.05 27.72
C ASP A 65 0.55 29.42 27.72
N LEU A 66 0.82 30.26 26.72
CA LEU A 66 0.14 31.53 26.51
C LEU A 66 -1.33 31.34 26.14
N LEU A 67 -1.65 30.40 25.23
CA LEU A 67 -3.03 30.04 24.89
C LEU A 67 -3.82 29.60 26.13
N THR A 68 -3.20 28.77 26.97
CA THR A 68 -3.78 28.30 28.23
C THR A 68 -4.02 29.47 29.19
N SER A 69 -3.05 30.37 29.31
CA SER A 69 -3.13 31.57 30.16
C SER A 69 -4.25 32.51 29.71
N ILE A 70 -4.38 32.76 28.40
CA ILE A 70 -5.45 33.58 27.82
C ILE A 70 -6.82 32.95 28.11
N THR A 71 -6.95 31.64 27.93
CA THR A 71 -8.22 30.95 28.16
C THR A 71 -8.61 30.94 29.64
N PHE A 72 -7.65 30.73 30.55
CA PHE A 72 -7.87 30.83 31.99
C PHE A 72 -8.26 32.25 32.42
N PHE A 73 -7.62 33.27 31.84
CA PHE A 73 -7.99 34.67 32.06
C PHE A 73 -9.45 34.94 31.65
N ARG A 74 -9.88 34.45 30.48
CA ARG A 74 -11.28 34.56 30.03
C ARG A 74 -12.25 33.89 31.01
N MET A 75 -11.89 32.72 31.52
CA MET A 75 -12.73 32.00 32.48
C MET A 75 -12.84 32.71 33.83
N LYS A 76 -11.73 33.21 34.38
CA LYS A 76 -11.69 33.77 35.73
C LYS A 76 -12.00 35.27 35.82
N VAL A 77 -11.67 36.04 34.79
CA VAL A 77 -11.74 37.52 34.82
C VAL A 77 -12.88 38.05 33.95
N GLN A 78 -13.22 37.37 32.85
CA GLN A 78 -14.38 37.74 32.03
C GLN A 78 -15.65 36.99 32.44
N GLU A 79 -15.56 36.06 33.41
CA GLU A 79 -16.67 35.24 33.92
C GLU A 79 -17.47 34.54 32.81
N LEU A 80 -16.83 34.29 31.67
CA LEU A 80 -17.46 33.58 30.56
C LEU A 80 -17.81 32.17 31.03
N SER A 81 -19.10 31.84 31.03
CA SER A 81 -19.58 30.50 31.35
C SER A 81 -19.17 29.54 30.23
N GLY A 82 -18.20 28.66 30.50
CA GLY A 82 -17.80 27.57 29.61
C GLY A 82 -17.02 27.99 28.37
N PRO A 83 -15.83 28.63 28.48
CA PRO A 83 -14.93 28.74 27.36
C PRO A 83 -14.58 27.32 26.85
N PRO A 84 -14.40 27.12 25.53
CA PRO A 84 -14.06 25.81 24.99
C PRO A 84 -12.79 25.31 25.68
N GLY A 85 -12.81 24.04 26.13
CA GLY A 85 -11.69 23.45 26.86
C GLY A 85 -10.40 23.61 26.06
N VAL A 86 -9.36 24.19 26.67
CA VAL A 86 -8.08 24.52 26.01
C VAL A 86 -7.51 23.30 25.30
N SER A 87 -7.63 22.13 25.92
CA SER A 87 -7.26 20.82 25.38
C SER A 87 -7.99 20.49 24.08
N GLY A 88 -9.32 20.66 24.03
CA GLY A 88 -10.14 20.43 22.84
C GLY A 88 -9.79 21.39 21.70
N VAL A 89 -9.54 22.65 22.04
CA VAL A 89 -9.08 23.68 21.08
C VAL A 89 -7.71 23.33 20.51
N ALA A 90 -6.73 23.04 21.36
CA ALA A 90 -5.39 22.64 20.93
C ALA A 90 -5.42 21.35 20.09
N LYS A 91 -6.22 20.36 20.49
CA LYS A 91 -6.43 19.11 19.75
C LYS A 91 -6.98 19.35 18.35
N TYR A 92 -7.93 20.27 18.19
CA TYR A 92 -8.47 20.62 16.87
C TYR A 92 -7.38 21.17 15.95
N TYR A 93 -6.56 22.11 16.41
CA TYR A 93 -5.49 22.69 15.59
C TYR A 93 -4.37 21.71 15.28
N ILE A 94 -4.01 20.85 16.23
CA ILE A 94 -3.04 19.77 15.99
C ILE A 94 -3.57 18.84 14.91
N LYS A 95 -4.84 18.42 14.98
CA LYS A 95 -5.46 17.59 13.94
C LYS A 95 -5.49 18.30 12.57
N ASN A 96 -5.77 19.60 12.54
CA ASN A 96 -5.74 20.37 11.29
C ASN A 96 -4.32 20.38 10.69
N CYS A 97 -3.29 20.65 11.49
CA CYS A 97 -1.90 20.60 11.03
C CYS A 97 -1.51 19.22 10.48
N ILE A 98 -1.93 18.14 11.16
CA ILE A 98 -1.67 16.77 10.72
C ILE A 98 -2.39 16.48 9.40
N HIS A 99 -3.63 16.97 9.25
CA HIS A 99 -4.40 16.85 8.02
C HIS A 99 -3.67 17.57 6.86
N ASP A 100 -3.25 18.81 7.05
CA ASP A 100 -2.50 19.56 6.02
C ASP A 100 -1.15 18.89 5.70
N THR A 101 -0.51 18.30 6.71
CA THR A 101 0.73 17.51 6.51
C THR A 101 0.49 16.28 5.64
N TYR A 102 -0.65 15.59 5.82
CA TYR A 102 -1.00 14.43 4.99
C TYR A 102 -1.09 14.82 3.51
N TYR A 103 -1.88 15.85 3.18
CA TYR A 103 -2.06 16.28 1.79
C TYR A 103 -0.79 16.83 1.18
N PHE A 104 0.00 17.59 1.95
CA PHE A 104 1.32 18.02 1.49
C PHE A 104 2.21 16.83 1.09
N LEU A 105 2.25 15.78 1.92
CA LEU A 105 3.02 14.58 1.62
C LEU A 105 2.42 13.75 0.48
N PHE A 106 1.10 13.75 0.34
CA PHE A 106 0.42 13.07 -0.75
C PHE A 106 0.75 13.72 -2.10
N ASP A 107 0.64 15.05 -2.17
CA ASP A 107 0.88 15.83 -3.38
C ASP A 107 2.36 15.85 -3.79
N ASN A 108 3.28 15.77 -2.83
CA ASN A 108 4.73 15.88 -3.05
C ASN A 108 5.49 14.58 -2.72
N CYS A 109 4.81 13.43 -2.75
CA CYS A 109 5.32 12.17 -2.21
C CYS A 109 6.68 11.76 -2.78
N ASP A 110 6.81 11.76 -4.11
CA ASP A 110 8.03 11.31 -4.78
C ASP A 110 9.21 12.25 -4.53
N GLU A 111 9.00 13.57 -4.53
CA GLU A 111 10.05 14.55 -4.26
C GLU A 111 10.56 14.43 -2.83
N VAL A 112 9.64 14.39 -1.86
CA VAL A 112 9.98 14.30 -0.43
C VAL A 112 10.66 12.96 -0.13
N TYR A 113 10.14 11.85 -0.67
CA TYR A 113 10.74 10.53 -0.48
C TYR A 113 12.16 10.47 -1.07
N ARG A 114 12.35 10.98 -2.29
CA ARG A 114 13.66 11.03 -2.94
C ARG A 114 14.66 11.86 -2.15
N ARG A 115 14.23 13.04 -1.68
CA ARG A 115 15.06 13.93 -0.87
C ARG A 115 15.52 13.26 0.43
N ASP A 116 14.61 12.60 1.13
CA ASP A 116 14.87 12.10 2.48
C ASP A 116 15.57 10.72 2.48
N PHE A 117 15.30 9.87 1.49
CA PHE A 117 15.78 8.48 1.45
C PHE A 117 16.74 8.18 0.29
N GLU A 118 16.43 8.61 -0.93
CA GLU A 118 17.22 8.25 -2.12
C GLU A 118 18.53 9.06 -2.21
N ASN A 119 18.54 10.31 -1.75
CA ASN A 119 19.76 11.13 -1.74
C ASN A 119 20.70 10.83 -0.55
N THR A 120 20.20 10.20 0.50
CA THR A 120 20.96 9.89 1.73
C THR A 120 21.68 8.53 1.63
N THR A 121 21.27 7.67 0.69
CA THR A 121 21.88 6.36 0.44
C THR A 121 22.35 6.26 -1.01
N GLY A 122 23.66 6.42 -1.24
CA GLY A 122 24.26 5.88 -2.46
C GLY A 122 24.12 4.35 -2.43
N VAL A 123 23.49 3.78 -3.47
CA VAL A 123 23.13 2.35 -3.66
C VAL A 123 21.80 1.99 -2.95
N GLU A 124 20.73 1.55 -3.61
CA GLU A 124 20.61 0.52 -4.66
C GLU A 124 19.31 0.74 -5.45
N LYS A 125 19.37 0.67 -6.79
CA LYS A 125 18.18 0.68 -7.64
C LYS A 125 17.27 -0.49 -7.23
N ILE A 126 16.05 -0.20 -6.80
CA ILE A 126 15.00 -1.21 -6.65
C ILE A 126 14.78 -1.83 -8.02
N ASN A 127 15.26 -3.06 -8.20
CA ASN A 127 15.25 -3.79 -9.45
C ASN A 127 13.83 -3.95 -10.02
N THR A 128 13.52 -3.16 -11.05
CA THR A 128 12.57 -3.53 -12.09
C THR A 128 13.31 -4.31 -13.17
N THR A 129 13.31 -5.64 -13.12
CA THR A 129 13.42 -6.46 -14.36
C THR A 129 12.98 -7.90 -14.14
N THR A 130 11.97 -8.33 -14.91
CA THR A 130 11.86 -9.69 -15.43
C THR A 130 12.29 -9.59 -16.89
N THR A 131 13.33 -10.33 -17.30
CA THR A 131 13.42 -11.21 -18.49
C THR A 131 14.88 -11.50 -18.88
N ASP A 132 15.22 -12.78 -18.86
CA ASP A 132 16.04 -13.59 -19.79
C ASP A 132 17.33 -13.05 -20.46
N ALA A 133 18.30 -13.97 -20.49
CA ALA A 133 19.69 -13.86 -20.88
C ALA A 133 19.94 -13.60 -22.38
N THR A 134 21.07 -12.96 -22.70
CA THR A 134 22.09 -13.44 -23.67
C THR A 134 23.37 -12.60 -23.55
N ASN A 135 24.51 -13.29 -23.51
CA ASN A 135 25.86 -12.71 -23.59
C ASN A 135 26.10 -12.09 -24.99
N ASN A 136 26.79 -10.95 -25.06
CA ASN A 136 27.94 -10.72 -25.95
C ASN A 136 28.59 -9.35 -25.71
N ASP A 137 29.93 -9.36 -25.70
CA ASP A 137 30.87 -8.24 -25.54
C ASP A 137 30.80 -7.18 -26.67
N HIS A 138 30.79 -5.88 -26.32
CA HIS A 138 31.65 -4.78 -26.86
C HIS A 138 31.28 -3.38 -26.27
N PRO A 139 32.19 -2.37 -26.24
CA PRO A 139 32.08 -1.12 -25.44
C PRO A 139 31.27 0.02 -26.10
N PRO A 140 30.97 1.13 -25.38
CA PRO A 140 29.80 1.98 -25.63
C PRO A 140 30.02 3.12 -26.63
N GLN A 141 29.04 3.37 -27.51
CA GLN A 141 28.88 4.66 -28.19
C GLN A 141 27.73 5.45 -27.56
N GLN A 142 28.03 6.71 -27.25
CA GLN A 142 27.09 7.73 -26.75
C GLN A 142 25.96 7.97 -27.75
N THR A 143 24.72 7.78 -27.30
CA THR A 143 23.55 8.42 -27.89
C THR A 143 22.66 8.94 -26.77
N ASN A 144 22.25 10.19 -26.93
CA ASN A 144 21.51 11.05 -26.00
C ASN A 144 20.32 10.38 -25.27
N PRO A 145 19.96 10.82 -24.05
CA PRO A 145 18.87 10.23 -23.28
C PRO A 145 17.51 10.50 -23.97
N PRO A 146 16.61 9.51 -24.05
CA PRO A 146 15.24 9.75 -24.49
C PRO A 146 14.51 10.64 -23.48
N SER A 147 13.71 11.54 -24.03
CA SER A 147 12.78 12.46 -23.36
C SER A 147 12.07 11.89 -22.14
N ALA A 148 12.09 12.66 -21.05
CA ALA A 148 11.32 12.43 -19.84
C ALA A 148 9.83 12.20 -20.16
N ASP A 149 9.39 10.96 -20.03
CA ASP A 149 7.98 10.63 -19.88
C ASP A 149 7.47 11.37 -18.64
N THR A 150 6.34 12.07 -18.80
CA THR A 150 5.58 12.74 -17.75
C THR A 150 5.50 11.86 -16.49
N GLU A 151 6.32 12.13 -15.47
CA GLU A 151 6.21 11.48 -14.16
C GLU A 151 4.80 11.82 -13.63
N THR A 152 3.90 10.84 -13.60
CA THR A 152 2.57 11.00 -13.02
C THR A 152 2.74 11.30 -11.54
N VAL A 153 2.57 12.56 -11.14
CA VAL A 153 2.57 12.98 -9.74
C VAL A 153 1.33 12.36 -9.07
N GLY A 154 1.54 11.47 -8.10
CA GLY A 154 0.45 10.86 -7.30
C GLY A 154 0.23 9.36 -7.53
N PRO A 155 -0.90 8.80 -7.03
CA PRO A 155 -1.18 7.37 -7.11
C PRO A 155 -1.42 6.92 -8.56
N SER A 156 -0.73 5.86 -8.97
CA SER A 156 -0.83 5.28 -10.31
C SER A 156 -1.56 3.93 -10.26
N LEU A 157 -2.48 3.70 -11.20
CA LEU A 157 -3.12 2.38 -11.41
C LEU A 157 -2.18 1.34 -12.04
N LYS A 158 -0.96 1.75 -12.39
CA LYS A 158 0.07 0.87 -12.97
C LYS A 158 1.12 0.45 -11.93
N SER A 159 1.19 1.15 -10.79
CA SER A 159 2.21 0.92 -9.77
C SER A 159 1.71 1.24 -8.37
N LEU A 160 1.89 0.30 -7.44
CA LEU A 160 1.57 0.48 -6.03
C LEU A 160 2.73 1.09 -5.22
N LEU A 161 3.81 1.54 -5.87
CA LEU A 161 4.99 2.09 -5.18
C LEU A 161 4.70 3.41 -4.47
N PHE A 162 3.85 4.27 -5.03
CA PHE A 162 3.42 5.52 -4.41
C PHE A 162 2.95 5.29 -2.96
N TRP A 163 2.05 4.33 -2.76
CA TRP A 163 1.52 3.99 -1.44
C TRP A 163 2.59 3.50 -0.47
N GLN A 164 3.61 2.79 -0.96
CA GLN A 164 4.73 2.34 -0.14
C GLN A 164 5.59 3.52 0.33
N LYS A 165 5.88 4.46 -0.57
CA LYS A 165 6.61 5.70 -0.26
C LYS A 165 5.83 6.56 0.72
N LEU A 166 4.54 6.78 0.47
CA LEU A 166 3.66 7.57 1.34
C LEU A 166 3.60 6.98 2.76
N MET A 167 3.37 5.67 2.91
CA MET A 167 3.40 5.03 4.24
C MET A 167 4.72 5.23 4.98
N CYS A 168 5.85 5.23 4.26
CA CYS A 168 7.15 5.47 4.86
C CYS A 168 7.26 6.90 5.42
N LEU A 169 6.84 7.90 4.64
CA LEU A 169 6.83 9.31 5.05
C LEU A 169 5.87 9.55 6.22
N LEU A 170 4.66 8.99 6.16
CA LEU A 170 3.67 9.08 7.24
C LEU A 170 4.20 8.47 8.54
N ASN A 171 4.94 7.35 8.45
CA ASN A 171 5.55 6.74 9.62
C ASN A 171 6.61 7.67 10.26
N CYS A 172 7.40 8.38 9.46
CA CYS A 172 8.34 9.39 9.97
C CYS A 172 7.62 10.52 10.71
N VAL A 173 6.51 11.03 10.16
CA VAL A 173 5.68 12.05 10.82
C VAL A 173 5.16 11.56 12.16
N ILE A 174 4.59 10.35 12.23
CA ILE A 174 4.07 9.76 13.48
C ILE A 174 5.19 9.63 14.51
N ILE A 175 6.36 9.12 14.10
CA ILE A 175 7.51 8.95 15.00
C ILE A 175 7.96 10.31 15.56
N GLU A 176 8.05 11.33 14.71
CA GLU A 176 8.43 12.68 15.12
C GLU A 176 7.39 13.30 16.06
N ASP A 177 6.09 13.15 15.78
CA ASP A 177 5.02 13.63 16.65
C ASP A 177 5.02 12.93 18.01
N CYS A 178 5.32 11.62 18.04
CA CYS A 178 5.48 10.85 19.27
C CYS A 178 6.72 11.28 20.08
N LYS A 179 7.87 11.47 19.43
CA LYS A 179 9.15 11.65 20.12
C LYS A 179 9.52 13.10 20.40
N ARG A 180 9.14 14.04 19.53
CA ARG A 180 9.49 15.47 19.65
C ARG A 180 8.29 16.26 20.18
N TYR A 181 7.21 16.31 19.40
CA TYR A 181 6.10 17.22 19.71
C TYR A 181 5.27 16.82 20.92
N SER A 182 5.12 15.52 21.22
CA SER A 182 4.43 15.05 22.43
C SER A 182 5.13 15.46 23.73
N LEU A 183 6.46 15.67 23.71
CA LEU A 183 7.21 16.15 24.88
C LEU A 183 6.97 17.65 25.13
N VAL A 184 6.83 18.41 24.06
CA VAL A 184 6.61 19.86 24.07
C VAL A 184 5.17 20.19 24.49
N LEU A 185 4.22 19.47 23.89
CA LEU A 185 2.78 19.67 24.00
C LEU A 185 2.16 18.75 25.06
N ASN A 186 2.71 18.80 26.28
CA ASN A 186 2.35 17.92 27.38
C ASN A 186 1.52 18.60 28.48
N GLN A 187 0.91 19.76 28.22
CA GLN A 187 0.12 20.52 29.19
C GLN A 187 -1.17 19.80 29.62
N PHE A 188 -1.71 18.90 28.77
CA PHE A 188 -2.96 18.16 29.01
C PHE A 188 -2.79 16.66 28.73
N PRO A 189 -1.93 15.93 29.46
CA PRO A 189 -1.49 14.58 29.07
C PRO A 189 -2.62 13.54 29.09
N SER A 190 -3.68 13.75 29.88
CA SER A 190 -4.88 12.90 29.91
C SER A 190 -5.84 13.15 28.74
N GLU A 191 -5.79 14.32 28.12
CA GLU A 191 -6.76 14.77 27.12
C GLU A 191 -6.17 14.92 25.72
N LEU A 192 -4.87 15.22 25.64
CA LEU A 192 -4.11 15.51 24.45
C LEU A 192 -2.80 14.72 24.46
N ASN A 193 -2.65 13.85 23.47
CA ASN A 193 -1.39 13.21 23.12
C ASN A 193 -1.18 13.38 21.61
N VAL A 194 -0.13 14.12 21.22
CA VAL A 194 0.11 14.49 19.82
C VAL A 194 0.34 13.24 18.98
N GLY A 195 1.19 12.33 19.45
CA GLY A 195 1.47 11.06 18.77
C GLY A 195 0.21 10.22 18.52
N GLN A 196 -0.66 10.09 19.50
CA GLN A 196 -1.94 9.39 19.35
C GLN A 196 -2.87 10.05 18.35
N ASN A 197 -2.97 11.39 18.37
CA ASN A 197 -3.81 12.11 17.41
C ASN A 197 -3.23 12.06 15.99
N SER A 198 -1.90 12.07 15.86
CA SER A 198 -1.17 11.90 14.60
C SER A 198 -1.45 10.54 13.99
N ALA A 199 -1.20 9.47 14.75
CA ALA A 199 -1.46 8.11 14.32
C ALA A 199 -2.94 7.87 13.92
N ASP A 200 -3.90 8.31 14.74
CA ASP A 200 -5.33 8.19 14.45
C ASP A 200 -5.75 8.94 13.17
N THR A 201 -5.28 10.18 13.02
CA THR A 201 -5.70 11.04 11.91
C THR A 201 -5.07 10.59 10.59
N LEU A 202 -3.76 10.33 10.58
CA LEU A 202 -3.05 9.87 9.38
C LEU A 202 -3.52 8.49 8.93
N TRP A 203 -3.82 7.58 9.87
CA TRP A 203 -4.40 6.28 9.52
C TRP A 203 -5.76 6.43 8.84
N LYS A 204 -6.65 7.26 9.37
CA LYS A 204 -7.98 7.47 8.77
C LYS A 204 -7.89 8.00 7.35
N LEU A 205 -7.08 9.04 7.12
CA LEU A 205 -6.86 9.61 5.79
C LEU A 205 -6.24 8.58 4.83
N LEU A 206 -5.13 7.94 5.23
CA LEU A 206 -4.50 6.89 4.43
C LEU A 206 -5.47 5.76 4.09
N SER A 207 -6.27 5.31 5.06
CA SER A 207 -7.18 4.18 4.88
C SER A 207 -8.33 4.52 3.92
N ALA A 208 -8.83 5.75 3.95
CA ALA A 208 -9.87 6.21 3.03
C ALA A 208 -9.36 6.24 1.59
N ASP A 209 -8.22 6.90 1.35
CA ASP A 209 -7.67 7.06 -0.01
C ASP A 209 -7.16 5.73 -0.57
N LEU A 210 -6.53 4.90 0.26
CA LEU A 210 -6.09 3.58 -0.14
C LEU A 210 -7.28 2.67 -0.49
N LYS A 211 -8.38 2.75 0.27
CA LYS A 211 -9.60 1.99 -0.03
C LYS A 211 -10.18 2.42 -1.39
N GLU A 212 -10.32 3.72 -1.63
CA GLU A 212 -10.83 4.25 -2.90
C GLU A 212 -9.97 3.78 -4.09
N HIS A 213 -8.64 3.91 -3.95
CA HIS A 213 -7.70 3.46 -4.98
C HIS A 213 -7.79 1.95 -5.24
N LEU A 214 -7.89 1.13 -4.20
CA LEU A 214 -8.03 -0.32 -4.35
C LEU A 214 -9.37 -0.70 -5.00
N GLU A 215 -10.46 0.00 -4.67
CA GLU A 215 -11.77 -0.18 -5.32
C GLU A 215 -11.72 0.18 -6.81
N GLU A 216 -11.02 1.25 -7.18
CA GLU A 216 -10.78 1.60 -8.58
C GLU A 216 -9.96 0.52 -9.29
N HIS A 217 -8.89 0.02 -8.65
CA HIS A 217 -8.08 -1.07 -9.17
C HIS A 217 -8.88 -2.37 -9.37
N ALA A 218 -9.90 -2.61 -8.54
CA ALA A 218 -10.79 -3.76 -8.63
C ALA A 218 -11.69 -3.72 -9.88
N ARG A 219 -12.04 -2.51 -10.35
CA ARG A 219 -12.86 -2.31 -11.55
C ARG A 219 -12.10 -2.61 -12.84
N ILE A 220 -10.77 -2.65 -12.80
CA ILE A 220 -9.94 -2.99 -13.95
C ILE A 220 -10.03 -4.50 -14.23
N PRO A 221 -10.41 -4.92 -15.46
CA PRO A 221 -10.42 -6.33 -15.85
C PRO A 221 -9.05 -6.98 -15.64
N ALA A 222 -9.01 -8.23 -15.18
CA ALA A 222 -7.77 -8.95 -14.87
C ALA A 222 -6.77 -8.94 -16.03
N GLU A 223 -7.26 -9.06 -17.27
CA GLU A 223 -6.47 -9.06 -18.50
C GLU A 223 -5.77 -7.72 -18.79
N LYS A 224 -6.28 -6.61 -18.25
CA LYS A 224 -5.74 -5.25 -18.43
C LYS A 224 -4.94 -4.76 -17.23
N ARG A 225 -4.81 -5.57 -16.16
CA ARG A 225 -4.12 -5.18 -14.94
C ARG A 225 -2.61 -5.33 -15.11
N GLU A 226 -1.90 -4.20 -15.09
CA GLU A 226 -0.43 -4.18 -15.19
C GLU A 226 0.27 -4.55 -13.86
N VAL A 227 -0.39 -4.28 -12.74
CA VAL A 227 0.15 -4.57 -11.40
C VAL A 227 0.10 -6.07 -11.10
N LYS A 228 1.28 -6.67 -10.90
CA LYS A 228 1.44 -8.08 -10.50
C LYS A 228 0.90 -8.32 -9.08
N SER A 229 0.36 -9.50 -8.83
CA SER A 229 -0.18 -9.88 -7.51
C SER A 229 0.85 -9.86 -6.38
N THR A 230 2.13 -10.07 -6.69
CA THR A 230 3.24 -9.90 -5.73
C THR A 230 3.33 -8.46 -5.19
N ALA A 231 2.96 -7.45 -5.97
CA ALA A 231 2.94 -6.06 -5.52
C ALA A 231 1.82 -5.81 -4.50
N TYR A 232 0.63 -6.42 -4.69
CA TYR A 232 -0.47 -6.37 -3.72
C TYR A 232 -0.11 -7.08 -2.41
N MET A 233 0.61 -8.20 -2.50
CA MET A 233 1.15 -8.90 -1.33
C MET A 233 2.10 -8.02 -0.52
N THR A 234 3.07 -7.40 -1.20
CA THR A 234 4.00 -6.46 -0.57
C THR A 234 3.24 -5.30 0.06
N LEU A 235 2.28 -4.72 -0.65
CA LEU A 235 1.43 -3.65 -0.14
C LEU A 235 0.69 -4.10 1.13
N HIS A 236 0.11 -5.30 1.14
CA HIS A 236 -0.58 -5.84 2.32
C HIS A 236 0.35 -5.98 3.54
N PHE A 237 1.55 -6.52 3.36
CA PHE A 237 2.51 -6.61 4.46
C PHE A 237 2.95 -5.23 4.96
N LYS A 238 3.12 -4.26 4.05
CA LYS A 238 3.47 -2.87 4.41
C LYS A 238 2.33 -2.17 5.17
N VAL A 239 1.08 -2.30 4.72
CA VAL A 239 -0.10 -1.74 5.39
C VAL A 239 -0.29 -2.37 6.77
N LYS A 240 -0.17 -3.69 6.87
CA LYS A 240 -0.21 -4.40 8.16
C LYS A 240 0.90 -3.92 9.09
N GLY A 241 2.13 -3.83 8.58
CA GLY A 241 3.29 -3.35 9.34
C GLY A 241 3.08 -1.93 9.87
N PHE A 242 2.61 -1.02 9.01
CA PHE A 242 2.26 0.35 9.38
C PHE A 242 1.18 0.40 10.47
N TYR A 243 0.09 -0.36 10.30
CA TYR A 243 -0.99 -0.39 11.29
C TYR A 243 -0.50 -0.92 12.65
N ASP A 244 0.21 -2.04 12.66
CA ASP A 244 0.69 -2.67 13.89
C ASP A 244 1.72 -1.78 14.62
N GLN A 245 2.67 -1.20 13.89
CA GLN A 245 3.79 -0.45 14.46
C GLN A 245 3.47 1.02 14.77
N SER A 246 2.65 1.67 13.95
CA SER A 246 2.44 3.12 14.02
C SER A 246 1.09 3.48 14.64
N VAL A 247 0.07 2.64 14.48
CA VAL A 247 -1.31 2.91 14.96
C VAL A 247 -1.60 2.14 16.24
N LYS A 248 -1.54 0.80 16.18
CA LYS A 248 -1.89 -0.07 17.32
C LYS A 248 -0.94 0.11 18.50
N ALA A 249 0.34 0.36 18.25
CA ALA A 249 1.34 0.59 19.30
C ALA A 249 1.13 1.90 20.09
N VAL A 250 0.46 2.89 19.47
CA VAL A 250 0.34 4.25 20.03
C VAL A 250 -1.08 4.53 20.53
N VAL A 251 -2.11 4.04 19.82
CA VAL A 251 -3.52 4.33 20.12
C VAL A 251 -4.11 3.28 21.08
N PRO A 252 -4.74 3.69 22.20
CA PRO A 252 -5.37 2.78 23.16
C PRO A 252 -6.44 1.89 22.52
N GLU A 253 -6.51 0.62 22.93
CA GLU A 253 -7.42 -0.40 22.35
C GLU A 253 -8.89 0.01 22.31
N SER A 254 -9.34 0.84 23.25
CA SER A 254 -10.71 1.37 23.32
C SER A 254 -11.12 2.24 22.11
N LYS A 255 -10.16 2.74 21.32
CA LYS A 255 -10.42 3.51 20.10
C LYS A 255 -10.18 2.72 18.81
N ASN A 256 -9.57 1.54 18.89
CA ASN A 256 -9.23 0.70 17.73
C ASN A 256 -10.45 -0.03 17.13
N GLN A 257 -11.62 0.03 17.79
CA GLN A 257 -12.83 -0.69 17.40
C GLN A 257 -13.55 -0.08 16.17
N THR A 258 -13.09 1.08 15.68
CA THR A 258 -13.61 1.78 14.49
C THR A 258 -12.58 1.82 13.35
N SER A 259 -11.68 0.85 13.28
CA SER A 259 -10.63 0.83 12.25
C SER A 259 -11.17 0.21 10.96
N ASP A 260 -10.98 0.89 9.82
CA ASP A 260 -11.26 0.37 8.47
C ASP A 260 -10.26 -0.72 8.02
N TYR A 261 -9.28 -1.05 8.86
CA TYR A 261 -8.29 -2.11 8.63
C TYR A 261 -8.91 -3.46 8.21
N PRO A 262 -10.00 -3.97 8.84
CA PRO A 262 -10.63 -5.22 8.40
C PRO A 262 -11.14 -5.17 6.97
N THR A 263 -11.58 -4.01 6.48
CA THR A 263 -12.08 -3.84 5.11
C THR A 263 -10.94 -3.86 4.09
N ILE A 264 -9.88 -3.09 4.34
CA ILE A 264 -8.67 -3.07 3.49
C ILE A 264 -7.99 -4.44 3.51
N ARG A 265 -7.88 -5.05 4.68
CA ARG A 265 -7.38 -6.41 4.87
C ARG A 265 -8.21 -7.42 4.09
N ASN A 266 -9.53 -7.39 4.21
CA ASN A 266 -10.42 -8.29 3.48
C ASN A 266 -10.26 -8.14 1.96
N TYR A 267 -10.10 -6.91 1.45
CA TYR A 267 -9.85 -6.69 0.03
C TYR A 267 -8.53 -7.34 -0.41
N LEU A 268 -7.45 -7.03 0.30
CA LEU A 268 -6.13 -7.57 -0.01
C LEU A 268 -6.11 -9.10 0.10
N GLU A 269 -6.75 -9.66 1.14
CA GLU A 269 -6.89 -11.11 1.37
C GLU A 269 -7.76 -11.84 0.35
N LYS A 270 -8.69 -11.15 -0.32
CA LYS A 270 -9.55 -11.72 -1.38
C LYS A 270 -8.87 -11.78 -2.75
N THR A 271 -7.69 -11.18 -2.93
CA THR A 271 -6.93 -11.26 -4.18
C THR A 271 -6.69 -12.72 -4.55
N GLN A 272 -7.12 -13.12 -5.75
CA GLN A 272 -7.16 -14.52 -6.18
C GLN A 272 -5.81 -15.22 -6.06
N GLU A 273 -4.71 -14.50 -6.32
CA GLU A 273 -3.37 -15.06 -6.21
C GLU A 273 -2.82 -15.07 -4.78
N LEU A 274 -3.34 -14.26 -3.84
CA LEU A 274 -3.01 -14.41 -2.41
C LEU A 274 -3.69 -15.65 -1.84
N GLN A 275 -4.88 -16.00 -2.31
CA GLN A 275 -5.50 -17.29 -2.02
C GLN A 275 -4.70 -18.44 -2.66
N SER A 276 -4.29 -18.31 -3.92
CA SER A 276 -3.42 -19.29 -4.58
C SER A 276 -2.04 -19.41 -3.90
N LEU A 277 -1.47 -18.33 -3.40
CA LEU A 277 -0.19 -18.30 -2.70
C LEU A 277 -0.32 -18.89 -1.29
N LYS A 278 -1.37 -18.54 -0.52
CA LYS A 278 -1.69 -19.21 0.75
C LYS A 278 -1.87 -20.70 0.56
N TYR A 279 -2.58 -21.09 -0.50
CA TYR A 279 -2.76 -22.47 -0.87
C TYR A 279 -1.42 -23.13 -1.22
N ALA A 280 -0.61 -22.54 -2.10
CA ALA A 280 0.71 -23.05 -2.45
C ALA A 280 1.63 -23.19 -1.22
N LEU A 281 1.69 -22.18 -0.34
CA LEU A 281 2.44 -22.26 0.93
C LEU A 281 1.90 -23.36 1.84
N SER A 282 0.58 -23.54 1.91
CA SER A 282 -0.02 -24.64 2.67
C SER A 282 0.35 -26.02 2.11
N LEU A 283 0.56 -26.12 0.79
CA LEU A 283 1.05 -27.34 0.15
C LEU A 283 2.52 -27.61 0.52
N TYR A 284 3.36 -26.57 0.60
CA TYR A 284 4.76 -26.71 1.04
C TYR A 284 4.91 -27.17 2.49
N THR A 285 3.92 -26.90 3.34
CA THR A 285 3.89 -27.38 4.73
C THR A 285 3.31 -28.79 4.90
N GLN A 286 2.82 -29.42 3.82
CA GLN A 286 2.22 -30.76 3.87
C GLN A 286 3.24 -31.86 3.59
N THR A 287 2.99 -33.04 4.14
CA THR A 287 3.78 -34.24 3.86
C THR A 287 3.53 -34.72 2.42
N THR A 288 4.55 -35.32 1.80
CA THR A 288 4.49 -35.85 0.43
C THR A 288 3.29 -36.79 0.22
N ASP A 289 2.97 -37.65 1.19
CA ASP A 289 1.81 -38.54 1.14
C ASP A 289 0.46 -37.81 1.08
N SER A 290 0.34 -36.66 1.77
CA SER A 290 -0.87 -35.85 1.76
C SER A 290 -1.06 -35.13 0.42
N LEU A 291 0.04 -34.66 -0.18
CA LEU A 291 0.05 -34.05 -1.51
C LEU A 291 -0.33 -35.07 -2.60
N ILE A 292 0.22 -36.29 -2.54
CA ILE A 292 -0.10 -37.37 -3.48
C ILE A 292 -1.58 -37.77 -3.38
N LYS A 293 -2.12 -37.94 -2.16
CA LYS A 293 -3.55 -38.23 -1.98
C LYS A 293 -4.45 -37.13 -2.52
N THR A 294 -4.07 -35.87 -2.30
CA THR A 294 -4.81 -34.71 -2.81
C THR A 294 -4.79 -34.70 -4.34
N PHE A 295 -3.62 -34.89 -4.96
CA PHE A 295 -3.46 -34.96 -6.41
C PHE A 295 -4.31 -36.07 -7.05
N VAL A 296 -4.26 -37.29 -6.50
CA VAL A 296 -5.04 -38.44 -6.97
C VAL A 296 -6.55 -38.20 -6.84
N LYS A 297 -6.97 -37.47 -5.80
CA LYS A 297 -8.38 -37.12 -5.60
C LYS A 297 -8.87 -36.07 -6.60
N THR A 298 -8.10 -35.01 -6.83
CA THR A 298 -8.40 -33.99 -7.86
C THR A 298 -8.38 -34.56 -9.28
N GLY A 299 -7.47 -35.51 -9.56
CA GLY A 299 -7.42 -36.20 -10.86
C GLY A 299 -8.68 -37.01 -11.19
N LYS A 300 -9.48 -37.40 -10.18
CA LYS A 300 -10.77 -38.08 -10.39
C LYS A 300 -11.95 -37.12 -10.58
N GLU A 301 -11.82 -35.85 -10.18
CA GLU A 301 -12.89 -34.85 -10.36
C GLU A 301 -12.81 -34.12 -11.70
N GLN A 302 -11.63 -34.11 -12.36
CA GLN A 302 -11.44 -33.53 -13.69
C GLN A 302 -11.99 -34.40 -14.83
N ASP A 303 -12.42 -35.63 -14.54
CA ASP A 303 -13.04 -36.57 -15.48
C ASP A 303 -14.55 -36.29 -15.70
N ARG A 304 -15.05 -35.13 -15.22
CA ARG A 304 -16.32 -34.59 -15.70
C ARG A 304 -16.10 -34.00 -17.09
N PRO A 305 -16.78 -34.47 -18.15
CA PRO A 305 -16.57 -33.94 -19.48
C PRO A 305 -16.90 -32.45 -19.49
N ALA A 306 -15.89 -31.63 -19.75
CA ALA A 306 -16.07 -30.23 -20.08
C ALA A 306 -16.97 -30.16 -21.32
N GLN A 307 -17.99 -29.30 -21.28
CA GLN A 307 -18.89 -29.03 -22.39
C GLN A 307 -18.14 -28.17 -23.43
N GLU A 308 -17.10 -28.71 -24.04
CA GLU A 308 -16.44 -28.14 -25.22
C GLU A 308 -17.11 -28.70 -26.48
N GLU A 309 -17.38 -27.84 -27.46
CA GLU A 309 -17.93 -28.27 -28.75
C GLU A 309 -17.06 -29.39 -29.34
N SER A 310 -17.61 -30.60 -29.49
CA SER A 310 -16.86 -31.70 -30.11
C SER A 310 -16.49 -31.35 -31.56
N PHE A 311 -15.18 -31.34 -31.82
CA PHE A 311 -14.56 -31.12 -33.13
C PHE A 311 -14.38 -32.42 -33.93
N GLY A 312 -14.94 -33.54 -33.47
CA GLY A 312 -14.81 -34.87 -34.06
C GLY A 312 -14.30 -35.91 -33.06
N GLU A 313 -14.21 -37.16 -33.50
CA GLU A 313 -13.73 -38.30 -32.71
C GLU A 313 -12.49 -38.89 -33.37
N VAL A 314 -11.47 -39.24 -32.59
CA VAL A 314 -10.27 -39.93 -33.06
C VAL A 314 -10.09 -41.21 -32.25
N SER A 315 -10.16 -42.35 -32.92
CA SER A 315 -9.91 -43.66 -32.31
C SER A 315 -8.44 -44.02 -32.46
N ILE A 316 -7.75 -44.24 -31.34
CA ILE A 316 -6.32 -44.56 -31.31
C ILE A 316 -6.14 -45.91 -30.62
N GLN A 317 -5.39 -46.81 -31.26
CA GLN A 317 -4.93 -48.06 -30.68
C GLN A 317 -3.48 -47.90 -30.23
N VAL A 318 -3.21 -48.28 -28.97
CA VAL A 318 -1.87 -48.26 -28.38
C VAL A 318 -1.54 -49.67 -27.92
N ASP A 319 -0.58 -50.30 -28.59
CA ASP A 319 -0.08 -51.63 -28.24
C ASP A 319 1.27 -51.49 -27.53
N LEU A 320 1.36 -51.99 -26.30
CA LEU A 320 2.59 -52.07 -25.53
C LEU A 320 3.08 -53.52 -25.50
N PHE A 321 4.27 -53.75 -26.01
CA PHE A 321 4.93 -55.05 -25.96
C PHE A 321 6.22 -54.97 -25.13
N THR A 322 6.40 -55.90 -24.21
CA THR A 322 7.63 -56.03 -23.41
C THR A 322 8.32 -57.33 -23.77
N HIS A 323 9.56 -57.27 -24.26
CA HIS A 323 10.28 -58.46 -24.68
C HIS A 323 10.66 -59.32 -23.47
N PRO A 324 10.27 -60.61 -23.41
CA PRO A 324 10.37 -61.46 -22.20
C PRO A 324 11.81 -61.87 -21.80
N GLY A 325 12.85 -61.25 -22.36
CA GLY A 325 14.26 -61.62 -22.09
C GLY A 325 15.27 -60.46 -22.03
N PHE A 326 14.97 -59.31 -22.64
CA PHE A 326 15.91 -58.16 -22.69
C PHE A 326 15.35 -56.88 -22.04
N GLY A 327 14.13 -56.91 -21.49
CA GLY A 327 13.52 -55.74 -20.84
C GLY A 327 13.18 -54.59 -21.80
N GLU A 328 13.31 -54.80 -23.11
CA GLU A 328 12.93 -53.79 -24.10
C GLU A 328 11.41 -53.65 -24.20
N HIS A 329 10.94 -52.41 -24.11
CA HIS A 329 9.56 -52.03 -24.34
C HIS A 329 9.40 -51.44 -25.74
N LYS A 330 8.52 -52.05 -26.54
CA LYS A 330 8.09 -51.53 -27.84
C LYS A 330 6.68 -50.98 -27.69
N VAL A 331 6.52 -49.68 -27.93
CA VAL A 331 5.23 -49.01 -28.00
C VAL A 331 4.86 -48.81 -29.46
N THR A 332 3.70 -49.30 -29.88
CA THR A 332 3.14 -49.06 -31.20
C THR A 332 1.87 -48.24 -31.05
N VAL A 333 1.82 -47.06 -31.66
CA VAL A 333 0.63 -46.21 -31.68
C VAL A 333 0.09 -46.15 -33.10
N LYS A 334 -1.19 -46.49 -33.25
CA LYS A 334 -1.90 -46.49 -34.53
C LYS A 334 -3.17 -45.66 -34.40
N VAL A 335 -3.33 -44.67 -35.27
CA VAL A 335 -4.62 -44.00 -35.45
C VAL A 335 -5.51 -44.92 -36.28
N VAL A 336 -6.61 -45.38 -35.68
CA VAL A 336 -7.52 -46.37 -36.26
C VAL A 336 -8.58 -45.70 -37.12
N ALA A 337 -9.18 -44.62 -36.62
CA ALA A 337 -10.22 -43.88 -37.32
C ALA A 337 -10.25 -42.42 -36.85
N THR A 338 -10.76 -41.54 -37.72
CA THR A 338 -11.06 -40.14 -37.40
C THR A 338 -12.43 -39.81 -37.97
N ASN A 339 -13.43 -39.61 -37.12
CA ASN A 339 -14.83 -39.45 -37.50
C ASN A 339 -15.30 -38.02 -37.22
N GLY A 340 -16.03 -37.42 -38.15
CA GLY A 340 -16.73 -36.14 -37.91
C GLY A 340 -15.82 -34.94 -37.60
N LEU A 341 -14.57 -34.94 -38.09
CA LEU A 341 -13.63 -33.83 -37.87
C LEU A 341 -14.16 -32.51 -38.46
N LYS A 342 -14.45 -31.53 -37.60
CA LYS A 342 -14.91 -30.19 -37.99
C LYS A 342 -13.70 -29.29 -38.22
N TRP A 343 -13.30 -29.14 -39.48
CA TRP A 343 -12.17 -28.31 -39.89
C TRP A 343 -12.64 -26.92 -40.37
N ARG A 344 -12.15 -25.83 -39.73
CA ARG A 344 -12.63 -24.45 -39.98
C ARG A 344 -11.79 -23.64 -40.99
N THR A 345 -10.68 -24.17 -41.53
CA THR A 345 -9.82 -23.41 -42.46
C THR A 345 -9.93 -23.94 -43.90
N SER A 346 -9.83 -23.05 -44.88
CA SER A 346 -9.85 -23.37 -46.32
C SER A 346 -8.52 -23.96 -46.85
N GLY A 347 -7.53 -24.17 -45.96
CA GLY A 347 -6.22 -24.72 -46.31
C GLY A 347 -6.20 -26.25 -46.41
N ILE A 348 -5.20 -26.79 -47.11
CA ILE A 348 -4.97 -28.24 -47.26
C ILE A 348 -4.73 -28.88 -45.88
N PHE A 349 -5.55 -29.87 -45.54
CA PHE A 349 -5.41 -30.63 -44.30
C PHE A 349 -4.14 -31.50 -44.32
N ARG A 350 -3.26 -31.30 -43.33
CA ARG A 350 -1.95 -31.95 -43.22
C ARG A 350 -1.81 -32.60 -41.85
N PRO A 351 -2.45 -33.77 -41.62
CA PRO A 351 -2.35 -34.43 -40.33
C PRO A 351 -0.91 -34.93 -40.11
N TYR A 352 -0.49 -34.87 -38.85
CA TYR A 352 0.71 -35.55 -38.36
C TYR A 352 0.42 -36.04 -36.94
N VAL A 353 1.14 -37.08 -36.52
CA VAL A 353 1.08 -37.62 -35.17
C VAL A 353 2.44 -37.41 -34.54
N GLU A 354 2.47 -36.84 -33.35
CA GLU A 354 3.68 -36.69 -32.55
C GLU A 354 3.55 -37.50 -31.26
N LEU A 355 4.55 -38.32 -30.99
CA LEU A 355 4.70 -39.11 -29.79
C LEU A 355 5.83 -38.52 -28.94
N THR A 356 5.49 -38.16 -27.70
CA THR A 356 6.47 -37.68 -26.71
C THR A 356 6.56 -38.66 -25.55
N MET A 357 7.77 -39.16 -25.28
CA MET A 357 8.04 -40.08 -24.18
C MET A 357 8.58 -39.32 -22.95
N CYS A 358 7.96 -39.54 -21.79
CA CYS A 358 8.34 -38.91 -20.52
C CYS A 358 8.68 -39.99 -19.48
N GLY A 359 9.85 -39.90 -18.83
CA GLY A 359 10.28 -40.87 -17.84
C GLY A 359 11.73 -40.67 -17.37
N PRO A 360 12.08 -41.18 -16.16
CA PRO A 360 13.37 -40.94 -15.51
C PRO A 360 14.57 -41.63 -16.19
N HIS A 361 14.35 -42.65 -17.03
CA HIS A 361 15.41 -43.45 -17.68
C HIS A 361 15.43 -43.28 -19.22
N LEU A 362 15.30 -42.03 -19.69
CA LEU A 362 15.25 -41.67 -21.13
C LEU A 362 16.33 -40.63 -21.50
N SER A 363 17.49 -40.66 -20.85
CA SER A 363 18.59 -39.71 -21.09
C SER A 363 19.32 -39.96 -22.41
N ASP A 364 19.39 -41.21 -22.85
CA ASP A 364 20.05 -41.72 -24.06
C ASP A 364 19.06 -41.97 -25.22
N LYS A 365 17.75 -41.84 -24.99
CA LYS A 365 16.71 -42.10 -25.99
C LYS A 365 16.10 -40.81 -26.53
N ARG A 366 15.86 -40.80 -27.86
CA ARG A 366 15.13 -39.73 -28.52
C ARG A 366 13.70 -39.66 -27.99
N ARG A 367 13.35 -38.54 -27.34
CA ARG A 367 12.06 -38.39 -26.63
C ARG A 367 10.87 -38.04 -27.52
N ARG A 368 11.12 -37.55 -28.74
CA ARG A 368 10.09 -37.04 -29.65
C ARG A 368 10.17 -37.71 -31.03
N HIS A 369 9.07 -38.32 -31.44
CA HIS A 369 8.90 -38.98 -32.73
C HIS A 369 7.67 -38.40 -33.42
N SER A 370 7.82 -37.90 -34.65
CA SER A 370 6.72 -37.29 -35.39
C SER A 370 6.60 -37.94 -36.77
N THR A 371 5.38 -38.24 -37.20
CA THR A 371 5.13 -38.78 -38.54
C THR A 371 5.37 -37.69 -39.59
N LYS A 372 5.82 -38.09 -40.79
CA LYS A 372 5.88 -37.18 -41.93
C LYS A 372 4.44 -36.89 -42.38
N SER A 373 4.07 -35.61 -42.42
CA SER A 373 2.77 -35.23 -42.97
C SER A 373 2.73 -35.52 -44.47
N LYS A 374 1.65 -36.16 -44.94
CA LYS A 374 1.40 -36.42 -46.37
C LYS A 374 0.18 -35.62 -46.81
N ASN A 375 0.25 -35.03 -48.01
CA ASN A 375 -0.90 -34.35 -48.62
C ASN A 375 -1.94 -35.39 -49.05
N ASN A 376 -3.21 -35.19 -48.63
CA ASN A 376 -4.43 -35.80 -49.16
C ASN A 376 -4.33 -37.29 -49.60
N THR A 377 -4.12 -38.20 -48.65
CA THR A 377 -4.57 -39.59 -48.85
C THR A 377 -5.88 -39.75 -48.08
N TRP A 378 -6.97 -39.30 -48.69
CA TRP A 378 -8.33 -39.59 -48.24
C TRP A 378 -8.79 -40.86 -48.96
N ILE A 379 -9.20 -41.87 -48.19
CA ILE A 379 -10.00 -43.00 -48.69
C ILE A 379 -11.34 -42.85 -47.96
N PRO A 380 -12.47 -42.75 -48.67
CA PRO A 380 -13.79 -42.55 -48.07
C PRO A 380 -14.19 -43.67 -47.12
#